data_AF-X0VV52-F1
#
_entry.id   AF-X0VV52-F1
#
_cell.length_a   1.000
_cell.length_b   1.000
_cell.length_c   1.000
_cell.angle_alpha   90.00
_cell.angle_beta   90.00
_cell.angle_gamma   90.00
#
_symmetry.space_group_name_H-M   'P 1'
#
loop_
_entity.id
_entity.type
_entity.pdbx_description
1 polymer ?
#
loop_
_entity_poly.entity_id
_entity_poly.type
_entity_poly.pdbx_seq_one_letter_code
_entity_poly.pdbx_strand_id
1 'polypeptide(L)' 'MNNNSKDIVWVNFDSLENFMVDVFKGIGVPEEDARICADVLITSDKRGIDS' A
#
# COMPACT_ATOMS: atom_id res chain seq x y z
N MET A 1 5.31 22.67 24.18
CA MET A 1 4.63 21.37 23.99
C MET A 1 4.89 20.95 22.55
N ASN A 2 5.68 19.90 22.36
CA ASN A 2 6.09 19.43 21.02
C ASN A 2 4.94 18.67 20.36
N ASN A 3 4.13 19.35 19.55
CA ASN A 3 3.11 18.71 18.71
C ASN A 3 3.76 18.21 17.42
N ASN A 4 4.38 17.04 17.50
CA ASN A 4 4.96 16.35 16.35
C ASN A 4 3.95 15.35 15.77
N SER A 5 2.75 15.81 15.44
CA SER A 5 1.80 15.09 14.58
C SER A 5 2.31 15.22 13.13
N LYS A 6 3.36 14.47 12.82
CA LYS A 6 4.15 14.50 11.57
C LYS A 6 3.31 14.05 10.37
N ASP A 7 3.23 14.90 9.34
CA ASP A 7 2.98 14.64 7.92
C ASP A 7 2.10 13.44 7.54
N ILE A 8 0.79 13.55 7.75
CA ILE A 8 -0.19 12.57 7.23
C ILE A 8 -0.57 12.96 5.80
N VAL A 9 -0.41 12.04 4.86
CA VAL A 9 -0.86 12.19 3.48
C VAL A 9 -1.96 11.17 3.20
N TRP A 10 -3.11 11.65 2.75
CA TRP A 10 -4.21 10.81 2.30
C TRP A 10 -4.03 10.48 0.82
N VAL A 11 -4.08 9.19 0.50
CA VAL A 11 -3.95 8.68 -0.86
C VAL A 11 -5.20 7.86 -1.19
N ASN A 12 -5.67 7.94 -2.43
CA ASN A 12 -6.77 7.10 -2.91
C ASN A 12 -6.32 5.62 -2.95
N PHE A 13 -7.17 4.72 -2.47
CA PHE A 13 -6.84 3.28 -2.39
C PHE A 13 -6.48 2.67 -3.74
N ASP A 14 -7.18 3.01 -4.82
CA ASP A 14 -6.86 2.46 -6.14
C ASP A 14 -5.48 2.94 -6.62
N SER A 15 -5.11 4.18 -6.30
CA SER A 15 -3.78 4.71 -6.62
C SER A 15 -2.69 3.98 -5.82
N LEU A 16 -2.94 3.72 -4.53
CA LEU A 16 -2.00 3.01 -3.67
C LEU A 16 -1.87 1.53 -4.05
N GLU A 17 -2.97 0.86 -4.37
CA GLU A 17 -3.01 -0.54 -4.81
C GLU A 17 -2.24 -0.74 -6.12
N ASN A 18 -2.47 0.12 -7.12
CA ASN A 18 -1.72 0.08 -8.38
C ASN A 18 -0.23 0.34 -8.15
N PHE A 19 0.12 1.28 -7.27
CA PHE A 19 1.51 1.53 -6.89
C PHE A 19 2.17 0.30 -6.23
N MET A 20 1.47 -0.41 -5.34
CA MET A 20 1.96 -1.65 -4.74
C MET A 20 2.23 -2.72 -5.80
N VAL A 21 1.31 -2.92 -6.76
CA VAL A 21 1.49 -3.86 -7.88
C VAL A 21 2.72 -3.49 -8.71
N ASP A 22 2.88 -2.21 -9.04
CA ASP A 22 4.02 -1.72 -9.83
C ASP A 22 5.36 -1.91 -9.12
N VAL A 23 5.41 -1.71 -7.80
CA VAL A 23 6.62 -1.97 -7.00
C VAL A 23 7.01 -3.44 -7.05
N PHE A 24 6.05 -4.37 -6.84
CA PHE A 24 6.33 -5.80 -6.91
C PHE A 24 6.80 -6.23 -8.31
N LYS A 25 6.15 -5.74 -9.36
CA LYS A 25 6.60 -5.98 -10.74
C LYS A 25 8.00 -5.40 -11.00
N GLY A 26 8.28 -4.21 -10.47
CA GLY A 26 9.57 -3.53 -10.60
C GLY A 26 10.73 -4.29 -9.97
N ILE A 27 10.47 -5.09 -8.93
CA ILE A 27 11.47 -5.97 -8.30
C ILE A 27 11.46 -7.40 -8.89
N GLY A 28 10.70 -7.65 -9.97
CA GLY A 28 10.71 -8.91 -10.71
C GLY A 28 9.66 -9.94 -10.30
N VAL A 29 8.67 -9.58 -9.48
CA VAL A 29 7.55 -10.47 -9.15
C VAL A 29 6.60 -10.59 -10.36
N PRO A 30 6.16 -11.81 -10.74
CA PRO A 30 5.14 -11.99 -11.77
C PRO A 30 3.87 -11.18 -11.47
N GLU A 31 3.18 -10.70 -12.51
CA GLU A 31 2.04 -9.81 -12.34
C GLU A 31 0.89 -10.42 -11.51
N GLU A 32 0.64 -11.71 -11.66
CA GLU A 32 -0.38 -12.42 -10.88
C GLU A 32 -0.05 -12.42 -9.38
N ASP A 33 1.18 -12.79 -9.03
CA ASP A 33 1.66 -12.79 -7.64
C ASP A 33 1.71 -11.37 -7.06
N ALA A 34 2.12 -10.38 -7.86
CA ALA A 34 2.14 -8.98 -7.46
C ALA A 34 0.74 -8.46 -7.08
N ARG A 35 -0.29 -8.85 -7.85
CA ARG A 35 -1.69 -8.50 -7.53
C ARG A 35 -2.19 -9.16 -6.25
N ILE A 36 -1.82 -10.42 -6.00
CA ILE A 36 -2.18 -11.11 -4.76
C ILE A 36 -1.53 -10.40 -3.56
N CYS A 37 -0.25 -10.05 -3.65
CA CYS A 37 0.43 -9.32 -2.58
C CYS A 37 -0.22 -7.94 -2.34
N ALA A 38 -0.52 -7.19 -3.40
CA ALA A 38 -1.18 -5.88 -3.29
C ALA A 38 -2.58 -5.99 -2.65
N ASP A 39 -3.37 -7.00 -3.02
CA ASP A 39 -4.71 -7.24 -2.45
C ASP A 39 -4.66 -7.48 -0.93
N VAL A 40 -3.70 -8.28 -0.46
CA VAL A 40 -3.51 -8.54 0.98
C VAL A 40 -3.15 -7.25 1.74
N LEU A 41 -2.23 -6.45 1.20
CA LEU A 41 -1.77 -5.21 1.82
C LEU A 41 -2.89 -4.16 1.87
N ILE A 42 -3.50 -3.85 0.72
CA ILE A 42 -4.55 -2.83 0.63
C ILE A 42 -5.79 -3.20 1.46
N THR A 43 -6.09 -4.50 1.56
CA THR A 43 -7.19 -5.01 2.39
C THR A 43 -6.91 -4.81 3.88
N SER A 44 -5.63 -4.87 4.28
CA SER A 44 -5.20 -4.61 5.66
C SER A 44 -5.33 -3.11 5.98
N ASP A 45 -4.86 -2.24 5.08
CA ASP A 45 -4.98 -0.78 5.19
C ASP A 45 -6.44 -0.34 5.28
N LYS A 46 -7.33 -0.87 4.41
CA LYS A 46 -8.78 -0.58 4.43
C LYS A 46 -9.45 -0.98 5.75
N ARG A 47 -8.88 -1.94 6.48
CA ARG A 47 -9.37 -2.39 7.80
C ARG A 47 -8.70 -1.66 8.97
N GLY A 48 -7.74 -0.77 8.70
CA GLY A 48 -6.98 -0.06 9.73
C GLY A 48 -6.07 -0.99 10.54
N ILE A 49 -5.58 -2.07 9.92
CA ILE A 49 -4.63 -2.99 10.54
C ILE A 49 -3.22 -2.54 10.12
N ASP A 50 -2.64 -1.66 10.93
CA ASP A 50 -1.21 -1.33 10.85
C ASP A 50 -0.44 -2.28 11.78
N SER A 51 0.62 -2.93 11.26
CA SER A 51 1.55 -3.76 12.07
C SER A 51 2.46 -2.94 12.98
#